data_AF-A0A2W7UEM5-F1
#
_entry.id   AF-A0A2W7UEM5-F1
#
_cell.length_a   1.000
_cell.length_b   1.000
_cell.length_c   1.000
_cell.angle_alpha   90.00
_cell.angle_beta   90.00
_cell.angle_gamma   90.00
#
_symmetry.space_group_name_H-M   'P 1'
#
loop_
_entity.id
_entity.type
_entity.pdbx_description
1 polymer ?
#
loop_
_entity_poly.entity_id
_entity_poly.type
_entity_poly.pdbx_seq_one_letter_code
_entity_poly.pdbx_strand_id
1 'polypeptide(L)'
;SKTRLVALDHITRVAASGDFKGLSNTPRTAITLGVKKIMEAKQVILMAWGEGKSNIIKASVEGTVTNQIPASFLQEHKNAIFVL
;
A
#
# COMPACT_ATOMS: atom_id res chain seq x y z
N SER A 1 3.51 7.34 -10.55
CA SER A 1 4.05 6.14 -11.22
C SER A 1 2.96 5.44 -12.03
N LYS A 2 3.31 4.84 -13.19
CA LYS A 2 2.43 3.98 -14.01
C LYS A 2 2.47 2.53 -13.48
N THR A 3 1.68 1.63 -14.08
CA THR A 3 1.78 0.19 -13.84
C THR A 3 3.18 -0.32 -14.18
N ARG A 4 3.77 -1.14 -13.31
CA ARG A 4 5.15 -1.63 -13.51
C ARG A 4 5.40 -2.94 -12.77
N LEU A 5 6.44 -3.66 -13.20
CA LEU A 5 7.03 -4.76 -12.44
C LEU A 5 7.86 -4.20 -11.28
N VAL A 6 7.72 -4.76 -10.08
CA VAL A 6 8.49 -4.39 -8.89
C VAL A 6 9.07 -5.63 -8.22
N ALA A 7 10.24 -5.49 -7.61
CA ALA A 7 10.74 -6.48 -6.67
C ALA A 7 9.96 -6.37 -5.35
N LEU A 8 9.61 -7.52 -4.79
CA LEU A 8 8.95 -7.59 -3.49
C LEU A 8 9.99 -7.51 -2.37
N ASP A 9 9.75 -6.63 -1.41
CA ASP A 9 10.56 -6.56 -0.19
C ASP A 9 10.52 -7.87 0.60
N HIS A 10 11.57 -8.18 1.33
CA HIS A 10 11.65 -9.39 2.14
C HIS A 10 10.48 -9.50 3.13
N ILE A 11 10.13 -8.41 3.81
CA ILE A 11 9.03 -8.39 4.79
C ILE A 11 7.70 -8.72 4.12
N THR A 12 7.46 -8.15 2.93
CA THR A 12 6.26 -8.45 2.13
C THR A 12 6.19 -9.93 1.75
N ARG A 13 7.33 -10.51 1.36
CA ARG A 13 7.39 -11.95 1.02
C ARG A 13 7.16 -12.83 2.24
N VAL A 14 7.71 -12.48 3.39
CA VAL A 14 7.48 -13.21 4.65
C VAL A 14 6.00 -13.15 5.04
N ALA A 15 5.38 -11.98 4.97
CA ALA A 15 3.96 -11.80 5.30
C ALA A 15 3.03 -12.64 4.41
N ALA A 16 3.34 -12.74 3.11
CA ALA A 16 2.56 -13.55 2.17
C ALA A 16 2.91 -15.04 2.18
N SER A 17 3.99 -15.45 2.86
CA SER A 17 4.57 -16.78 2.69
C SER A 17 3.63 -17.95 3.05
N GLY A 18 2.70 -17.72 3.99
CA GLY A 18 1.67 -18.70 4.35
C GLY A 18 0.81 -19.10 3.13
N ASP A 19 0.40 -18.13 2.33
CA ASP A 19 -0.44 -18.33 1.14
C ASP A 19 0.29 -19.14 0.05
N PHE A 20 1.63 -19.03 0.01
CA PHE A 20 2.48 -19.71 -0.96
C PHE A 20 3.11 -21.01 -0.44
N LYS A 21 2.71 -21.50 0.76
CA LYS A 21 3.31 -22.70 1.39
C LYS A 21 4.82 -22.56 1.61
N GLY A 22 5.27 -21.38 2.01
CA GLY A 22 6.65 -21.10 2.39
C GLY A 22 7.34 -20.00 1.57
N LEU A 23 8.37 -19.41 2.16
CA LEU A 23 9.12 -18.29 1.57
C LEU A 23 9.85 -18.66 0.27
N SER A 24 10.27 -19.91 0.12
CA SER A 24 10.91 -20.43 -1.11
C SER A 24 9.98 -20.36 -2.32
N ASN A 25 8.70 -20.61 -2.10
CA ASN A 25 7.64 -20.61 -3.11
C ASN A 25 7.03 -19.22 -3.34
N THR A 26 7.33 -18.26 -2.44
CA THR A 26 6.79 -16.90 -2.55
C THR A 26 7.49 -16.13 -3.67
N PRO A 27 6.75 -15.55 -4.64
CA PRO A 27 7.32 -14.78 -5.74
C PRO A 27 8.30 -13.70 -5.29
N ARG A 28 9.24 -13.36 -6.17
CA ARG A 28 10.22 -12.28 -5.93
C ARG A 28 9.79 -10.96 -6.54
N THR A 29 8.83 -10.98 -7.45
CA THR A 29 8.35 -9.80 -8.17
C THR A 29 6.82 -9.80 -8.25
N ALA A 30 6.25 -8.62 -8.47
CA ALA A 30 4.83 -8.43 -8.72
C ALA A 30 4.60 -7.31 -9.74
N ILE A 31 3.46 -7.32 -10.42
CA ILE A 31 2.99 -6.20 -11.22
C ILE A 31 2.06 -5.36 -10.34
N THR A 32 2.34 -4.06 -10.23
CA THR A 32 1.58 -3.16 -9.36
C THR A 32 1.14 -1.91 -10.09
N LEU A 33 -0.05 -1.40 -9.75
CA LEU A 33 -0.47 -0.06 -10.12
C LEU A 33 0.41 0.95 -9.40
N GLY A 34 0.88 1.97 -10.14
CA GLY A 34 1.57 3.08 -9.50
C GLY A 34 0.58 4.06 -8.86
N VAL A 35 1.02 4.80 -7.84
CA VAL A 35 0.19 5.76 -7.08
C VAL A 35 -0.57 6.74 -7.97
N LYS A 36 0.05 7.20 -9.07
CA LYS A 36 -0.62 8.12 -10.02
C LYS A 36 -1.90 7.49 -10.59
N LYS A 37 -1.88 6.18 -10.90
CA LYS A 37 -3.07 5.47 -11.39
C LYS A 37 -4.13 5.26 -10.32
N ILE A 38 -3.74 5.11 -9.06
CA ILE A 38 -4.69 5.05 -7.93
C ILE A 38 -5.38 6.41 -7.77
N MET A 39 -4.63 7.51 -7.85
CA MET A 39 -5.18 8.87 -7.82
C MET A 39 -6.02 9.23 -9.07
N GLU A 40 -5.87 8.44 -10.15
CA GLU A 40 -6.75 8.29 -11.31
C GLU A 40 -8.25 8.07 -10.96
N ALA A 41 -8.53 7.43 -9.83
CA ALA A 41 -9.83 6.86 -9.52
C ALA A 41 -10.89 7.92 -9.17
N LYS A 42 -12.17 7.63 -9.46
CA LYS A 42 -13.29 8.49 -9.02
C LYS A 42 -13.47 8.49 -7.51
N GLN A 43 -13.09 7.39 -6.85
CA GLN A 43 -13.14 7.20 -5.41
C GLN A 43 -12.06 6.19 -5.02
N VAL A 44 -11.40 6.43 -3.88
CA VAL A 44 -10.47 5.49 -3.25
C VAL A 44 -10.98 5.14 -1.86
N ILE A 45 -11.07 3.85 -1.56
CA ILE A 45 -11.39 3.35 -0.21
C ILE A 45 -10.16 2.61 0.29
N LEU A 46 -9.47 3.17 1.27
CA LEU A 46 -8.40 2.51 2.00
C LEU A 46 -8.99 1.87 3.25
N MET A 47 -8.65 0.61 3.47
CA MET A 47 -9.13 -0.11 4.64
C MET A 47 -7.95 -0.68 5.43
N ALA A 48 -7.98 -0.56 6.75
CA ALA A 48 -6.93 -1.03 7.65
C ALA A 48 -7.55 -1.57 8.94
N TRP A 49 -6.96 -2.61 9.52
CA TRP A 49 -7.47 -3.26 10.72
C TRP A 49 -6.32 -3.66 11.64
N GLY A 50 -6.59 -3.60 12.94
CA GLY A 50 -5.67 -4.01 13.99
C GLY A 50 -4.69 -2.92 14.41
N GLU A 51 -4.34 -2.94 15.70
CA GLU A 51 -3.51 -1.92 16.35
C GLU A 51 -2.13 -1.75 15.70
N GLY A 52 -1.57 -2.83 15.13
CA GLY A 52 -0.29 -2.80 14.43
C GLY A 52 -0.24 -1.88 13.19
N LYS A 53 -1.38 -1.35 12.74
CA LYS A 53 -1.47 -0.38 11.64
C LYS A 53 -1.65 1.07 12.12
N SER A 54 -1.88 1.31 13.41
CA SER A 54 -2.15 2.65 13.98
C SER A 54 -1.11 3.69 13.57
N ASN A 55 0.18 3.39 13.75
CA ASN A 55 1.28 4.31 13.43
C ASN A 55 1.32 4.69 11.94
N ILE A 56 1.13 3.71 11.05
CA ILE A 56 1.18 3.99 9.60
C ILE A 56 -0.07 4.74 9.14
N ILE A 57 -1.23 4.50 9.76
CA ILE A 57 -2.46 5.25 9.49
C ILE A 57 -2.32 6.70 9.95
N LYS A 58 -1.83 6.95 11.16
CA LYS A 58 -1.53 8.30 11.63
C LYS A 58 -0.61 9.04 10.66
N ALA A 59 0.51 8.41 10.27
CA ALA A 59 1.43 8.99 9.30
C ALA A 59 0.80 9.25 7.92
N SER A 60 -0.15 8.40 7.51
CA SER A 60 -0.84 8.55 6.21
C SER A 60 -1.88 9.66 6.21
N VAL A 61 -2.54 9.92 7.35
CA VAL A 61 -3.64 10.90 7.43
C VAL A 61 -3.15 12.27 7.93
N GLU A 62 -2.24 12.30 8.89
CA GLU A 62 -1.79 13.53 9.57
C GLU A 62 -0.36 13.95 9.20
N GLY A 63 0.42 13.02 8.65
CA GLY A 63 1.83 13.27 8.31
C GLY A 63 2.01 14.03 6.99
N THR A 64 3.25 14.43 6.72
CA THR A 64 3.61 15.09 5.45
C THR A 64 3.38 14.16 4.25
N VAL A 65 2.82 14.68 3.17
CA VAL A 65 2.72 13.97 1.89
C VAL A 65 4.11 13.64 1.36
N THR A 66 4.43 12.36 1.24
CA THR A 66 5.77 11.89 0.84
C THR A 66 5.72 10.55 0.11
N ASN A 67 6.69 10.32 -0.77
CA ASN A 67 6.86 9.05 -1.48
C ASN A 67 7.30 7.89 -0.56
N GLN A 68 7.80 8.19 0.64
CA GLN A 68 8.14 7.19 1.66
C GLN A 68 6.89 6.55 2.29
N ILE A 69 5.78 7.29 2.33
CA ILE A 69 4.48 6.84 2.85
C ILE A 69 3.44 6.98 1.72
N PRO A 70 3.33 6.01 0.80
CA PRO A 70 2.50 6.17 -0.40
C PRO A 70 1.02 6.47 -0.13
N ALA A 71 0.48 6.03 1.01
CA ALA A 71 -0.90 6.32 1.39
C ALA A 71 -1.12 7.81 1.78
N SER A 72 -0.06 8.56 2.08
CA SER A 72 -0.15 10.00 2.36
C SER A 72 -0.63 10.82 1.15
N PHE A 73 -0.40 10.35 -0.07
CA PHE A 73 -0.95 11.00 -1.27
C PHE A 73 -2.49 11.02 -1.29
N LEU A 74 -3.15 10.12 -0.56
CA LEU A 74 -4.62 10.11 -0.48
C LEU A 74 -5.18 11.35 0.22
N GLN A 75 -4.38 12.09 0.99
CA GLN A 75 -4.76 13.39 1.55
C GLN A 75 -5.12 14.41 0.46
N GLU A 76 -4.53 14.27 -0.73
CA GLU A 76 -4.77 15.14 -1.88
C GLU A 76 -5.90 14.63 -2.80
N HIS A 77 -6.44 13.45 -2.51
CA HIS A 77 -7.50 12.85 -3.33
C HIS A 77 -8.86 13.44 -2.97
N LYS A 78 -9.58 13.96 -3.96
CA LYS A 78 -10.88 14.64 -3.76
C LYS A 78 -11.97 13.77 -3.13
N ASN A 79 -11.84 12.44 -3.22
CA ASN A 79 -12.81 11.48 -2.70
C ASN A 79 -12.11 10.21 -2.20
N ALA A 80 -11.38 10.33 -1.08
CA ALA A 80 -10.75 9.21 -0.40
C ALA A 80 -11.44 8.95 0.95
N ILE A 81 -11.66 7.68 1.28
CA ILE A 81 -12.26 7.23 2.53
C ILE A 81 -11.30 6.25 3.21
N PHE A 82 -11.07 6.45 4.50
CA PHE A 82 -10.33 5.52 5.35
C PHE A 82 -11.33 4.77 6.25
N VAL A 83 -11.28 3.45 6.21
CA VAL A 83 -12.05 2.56 7.09
C VAL A 83 -11.06 1.85 8.01
N LEU A 84 -11.15 2.09 9.32
CA LEU A 84 -10.16 1.70 10.34
C LEU A 84 -10.72 0.70 11.36
#